data_AF-A0A817XMY2-F1
#
_entry.id   AF-A0A817XMY2-F1
#
_cell.length_a   1.000
_cell.length_b   1.000
_cell.length_c   1.000
_cell.angle_alpha   90.00
_cell.angle_beta   90.00
_cell.angle_gamma   90.00
#
_symmetry.space_group_name_H-M   'P 1'
#
loop_
_entity.id
_entity.type
_entity.pdbx_description
1 polymer ?
#
loop_
_entity_poly.entity_id
_entity_poly.type
_entity_poly.pdbx_seq_one_letter_code
_entity_poly.pdbx_strand_id
1 'polypeptide(L)' 'VAADGFTYERTAIEKWLQSNDRSPMTNEILSHKNLNPNLIVKRILASLTQT' A
#
# COMPACT_ATOMS: atom_id res chain seq x y z
N VAL A 1 2.04 3.99 -0.52
CA VAL A 1 2.26 3.79 -1.95
C VAL A 1 3.50 2.95 -2.13
N ALA A 2 3.37 1.86 -2.88
CA ALA A 2 4.47 0.97 -3.23
C ALA A 2 5.11 1.42 -4.56
N ALA A 3 6.23 0.78 -4.96
CA ALA A 3 7.06 1.23 -6.11
C ALA A 3 6.32 1.25 -7.46
N ASP A 4 5.24 0.47 -7.55
CA ASP A 4 4.28 0.31 -8.63
C ASP A 4 3.19 1.41 -8.67
N GLY A 5 3.23 2.38 -7.74
CA GLY A 5 2.29 3.51 -7.72
C GLY A 5 0.94 3.19 -7.07
N PHE A 6 0.72 1.95 -6.65
CA PHE A 6 -0.51 1.55 -5.98
C PHE A 6 -0.48 1.83 -4.47
N THR A 7 -1.64 2.20 -3.94
CA THR A 7 -1.82 2.36 -2.50
C THR A 7 -2.48 1.12 -1.93
N TYR A 8 -1.74 0.45 -1.06
CA TYR A 8 -2.22 -0.70 -0.31
C TYR A 8 -2.52 -0.31 1.13
N GLU A 9 -3.41 -1.08 1.74
CA GLU A 9 -3.60 -1.07 3.19
C GLU A 9 -2.33 -1.58 3.87
N ARG A 10 -1.95 -0.95 4.99
CA ARG A 10 -0.65 -1.16 5.63
C ARG A 10 -0.45 -2.62 6.03
N THR A 11 -1.42 -3.22 6.74
CA THR A 11 -1.28 -4.60 7.22
C THR A 11 -1.35 -5.62 6.09
N ALA A 12 -2.16 -5.38 5.06
CA ALA A 12 -2.19 -6.23 3.87
C ALA A 12 -0.83 -6.28 3.14
N ILE A 13 -0.21 -5.12 2.87
CA ILE A 13 1.07 -5.08 2.15
C ILE A 13 2.25 -5.51 3.03
N GLU A 14 2.21 -5.25 4.34
CA GLU A 14 3.21 -5.77 5.28
C GLU A 14 3.21 -7.30 5.30
N LYS A 15 2.04 -7.93 5.43
CA LYS A 15 1.91 -9.40 5.37
C LYS A 15 2.34 -9.95 4.01
N TRP A 16 1.99 -9.28 2.93
CA TRP A 16 2.37 -9.72 1.58
C TRP A 16 3.89 -9.68 1.39
N LEU A 17 4.54 -8.59 1.81
CA LEU A 17 6.00 -8.41 1.70
C LEU A 17 6.83 -9.33 2.61
N GLN A 18 6.20 -10.06 3.54
CA GLN A 18 6.88 -11.11 4.33
C GLN A 18 7.18 -12.35 3.50
N SER A 19 6.32 -12.69 2.53
CA SER A 19 6.47 -13.91 1.72
C SER A 19 6.64 -13.65 0.23
N ASN A 20 6.34 -12.43 -0.25
CA ASN A 20 6.33 -12.08 -1.66
C ASN A 20 7.00 -10.73 -1.92
N ASP A 21 7.86 -10.68 -2.93
CA ASP A 21 8.55 -9.45 -3.34
C ASP A 21 7.89 -8.77 -4.56
N ARG A 22 6.62 -9.10 -4.83
CA ARG A 22 5.88 -8.68 -6.03
C ARG A 22 4.73 -7.76 -5.66
N SER A 23 4.25 -6.95 -6.60
CA SER A 23 3.02 -6.20 -6.46
C SER A 23 1.84 -7.18 -6.44
N PRO A 24 0.94 -7.12 -5.46
CA PRO A 24 -0.26 -7.95 -5.45
C PRO A 24 -1.27 -7.55 -6.55
N MET A 25 -1.16 -6.37 -7.17
CA MET A 25 -2.07 -5.94 -8.25
C MET A 25 -1.53 -6.22 -9.64
N THR A 26 -0.23 -5.97 -9.88
CA THR A 26 0.37 -6.13 -11.21
C THR A 26 1.20 -7.40 -11.33
N ASN A 27 1.47 -8.09 -10.22
CA ASN A 27 2.38 -9.24 -10.13
C ASN A 27 3.83 -8.93 -10.55
N GLU A 28 4.16 -7.64 -10.71
CA GLU A 28 5.48 -7.14 -11.07
C GLU A 28 6.40 -7.18 -9.85
N ILE A 29 7.70 -7.41 -10.05
CA ILE A 29 8.67 -7.38 -8.95
C ILE A 29 8.80 -5.94 -8.45
N LEU A 30 8.58 -5.74 -7.15
CA LEU A 30 8.78 -4.44 -6.53
C LEU A 30 10.28 -4.17 -6.46
N SER A 31 10.77 -3.18 -7.22
CA SER A 31 12.19 -2.82 -7.22
C SER A 31 12.69 -2.43 -5.82
N HIS A 32 11.79 -1.88 -4.99
CA HIS A 32 12.09 -1.47 -3.62
C HIS A 32 10.90 -1.78 -2.68
N LYS A 33 11.20 -2.28 -1.47
CA LYS A 33 10.21 -2.52 -0.40
C LYS A 33 9.83 -1.25 0.39
N ASN A 34 10.17 -0.07 -0.11
CA ASN A 34 9.90 1.19 0.58
C ASN A 34 8.41 1.53 0.47
N LEU A 35 7.68 1.29 1.55
CA LEU A 35 6.29 1.67 1.69
C LEU A 35 6.20 3.11 2.16
N ASN A 36 5.84 4.01 1.24
CA ASN A 36 5.59 5.40 1.60
C ASN A 36 4.18 5.54 2.19
N PRO A 37 4.00 6.01 3.44
CA PRO A 37 2.68 6.19 4.01
C PRO A 37 1.87 7.19 3.17
N ASN A 38 0.72 6.76 2.63
CA ASN A 38 -0.17 7.66 1.89
C ASN A 38 -1.09 8.41 2.87
N LEU A 39 -0.68 9.62 3.25
CA LEU A 39 -1.43 10.47 4.18
C LEU A 39 -2.76 10.97 3.59
N ILE A 40 -2.86 11.08 2.25
CA ILE A 40 -4.05 11.56 1.56
C ILE A 40 -5.21 10.58 1.73
N VAL A 41 -4.96 9.28 1.53
CA VAL A 41 -5.98 8.23 1.71
C VAL A 41 -6.46 8.18 3.17
N LYS A 42 -5.55 8.35 4.13
CA LYS A 42 -5.94 8.47 5.56
C LYS A 42 -6.88 9.64 5.82
N ARG A 43 -6.61 10.81 5.22
CA ARG A 43 -7.45 12.00 5.38
C ARG A 43 -8.83 11.81 4.75
N ILE A 44 -8.91 11.19 3.58
CA ILE A 44 -10.18 10.91 2.91
C ILE A 44 -11.02 9.94 3.74
N LEU A 45 -10.43 8.82 4.19
CA LEU A 45 -11.14 7.87 5.04
C LEU A 45 -11.63 8.52 6.34
N ALA A 46 -10.80 9.34 6.99
CA ALA A 46 -11.19 10.07 8.19
C ALA A 46 -12.38 11.01 7.94
N SER A 47 -12.44 11.67 6.79
CA SER A 47 -13.59 12.53 6.43
C SER A 47 -14.86 11.75 6.13
N LEU A 48 -14.75 10.50 5.63
CA LEU A 48 -15.91 9.65 5.31
C LEU A 48 -16.50 8.95 6.53
N THR A 49 -15.71 8.74 7.59
CA THR A 49 -16.18 8.16 8.85
C THR A 49 -16.86 9.17 9.78
N GLN A 50 -16.90 10.44 9.40
CA GLN A 50 -17.52 11.52 10.17
C GLN A 50 -18.91 11.83 9.57
N THR A 51 -19.91 11.00 9.87
CA THR A 51 -21.35 11.29 9.66
C THR A 51 -22.16 10.55 10.71
#